data_AF-A0A7Z9SDN2-F1
#
_entry.id   AF-A0A7Z9SDN2-F1
#
_cell.length_a   1.000
_cell.length_b   1.000
_cell.length_c   1.000
_cell.angle_alpha   90.00
_cell.angle_beta   90.00
_cell.angle_gamma   90.00
#
_symmetry.space_group_name_H-M   'P 1'
#
loop_
_entity.id
_entity.type
_entity.pdbx_description
1 polymer ?
#
loop_
_entity_poly.entity_id
_entity_poly.type
_entity_poly.pdbx_seq_one_letter_code
_entity_poly.pdbx_strand_id
1 'polypeptide(L)'
;DSICNSFSTVSTGGFSPKVESIGSYDSTAADSIVTFFMLISGVNFVLLYYVSTTLLNSENPISLRIKKSFNLFRGNDELRFYFFLVLTSFSLIFVNLVLESKDNSDIASNFSHTAFQIASLLTGTGFTTVNYTDWPRMSVFVLLLVMFMGGCAGSTTGGIKMVRIMLLLKALRRELVLVIHPRAIIKLRIGDKVLDENLFRNVGVFFFIFIIIFLIGSLVTLYLEPGLTLIDGISTSLSCLSNIGPGIGVIGPTETYSDFGDPTLFFLSVLMMLGRLEIITVLLLFFPDTYRD
;
A
#
# COMPACT_ATOMS: atom_id res chain seq x y z
N ASP A 1 -5.05 25.31 -1.03
CA ASP A 1 -4.82 24.08 -1.82
C ASP A 1 -3.49 23.40 -1.50
N SER A 2 -2.34 24.04 -1.77
CA SER A 2 -1.02 23.40 -1.56
C SER A 2 -0.78 22.89 -0.13
N ILE A 3 -1.09 23.68 0.90
CA ILE A 3 -0.94 23.26 2.31
C ILE A 3 -1.82 22.04 2.64
N CYS A 4 -3.07 22.05 2.18
CA CYS A 4 -4.02 20.97 2.44
C CYS A 4 -3.56 19.67 1.76
N ASN A 5 -3.15 19.76 0.49
CA ASN A 5 -2.59 18.61 -0.23
C ASN A 5 -1.28 18.12 0.41
N SER A 6 -0.42 19.01 0.93
CA SER A 6 0.79 18.60 1.64
C SER A 6 0.48 17.80 2.91
N PHE A 7 -0.47 18.25 3.73
CA PHE A 7 -0.90 17.51 4.93
C PHE A 7 -1.48 16.15 4.58
N SER A 8 -2.32 16.09 3.54
CA SER A 8 -2.91 14.85 3.07
C SER A 8 -1.89 13.87 2.47
N THR A 9 -0.90 14.37 1.73
CA THR A 9 0.18 13.56 1.13
C THR A 9 1.02 12.89 2.20
N VAL A 10 1.47 13.65 3.22
CA VAL A 10 2.37 13.13 4.26
C VAL A 10 1.65 12.22 5.25
N SER A 11 0.39 12.51 5.55
CA SER A 11 -0.44 11.65 6.40
C SER A 11 -0.99 10.41 5.68
N THR A 12 -0.74 10.28 4.38
CA THR A 12 -1.31 9.26 3.50
C THR A 12 -2.83 9.15 3.64
N GLY A 13 -3.50 10.30 3.52
CA GLY A 13 -4.94 10.44 3.79
C GLY A 13 -5.82 10.66 2.56
N GLY A 14 -5.28 11.10 1.43
CA GLY A 14 -6.02 11.14 0.14
C GLY A 14 -7.01 12.27 -0.07
N PHE A 15 -7.34 13.02 0.96
CA PHE A 15 -8.25 14.17 0.84
C PHE A 15 -7.60 15.31 0.06
N SER A 16 -8.36 15.90 -0.87
CA SER A 16 -7.97 17.08 -1.61
C SER A 16 -9.10 18.12 -1.58
N PRO A 17 -8.80 19.43 -1.64
CA PRO A 17 -9.82 20.48 -1.76
C PRO A 17 -10.62 20.45 -3.07
N LYS A 18 -10.17 19.67 -4.06
CA LYS A 18 -10.77 19.56 -5.40
C LYS A 18 -11.39 18.18 -5.60
N VAL A 19 -12.48 18.12 -6.36
CA VAL A 19 -13.24 16.89 -6.62
C VAL A 19 -12.40 15.85 -7.36
N GLU A 20 -11.72 16.25 -8.43
CA GLU A 20 -10.81 15.38 -9.20
C GLU A 20 -9.43 15.21 -8.54
N SER A 21 -9.33 15.47 -7.23
CA SER A 21 -8.10 15.33 -6.48
C SER A 21 -6.93 16.12 -7.12
N ILE A 22 -5.76 15.50 -7.27
CA ILE A 22 -4.59 16.10 -7.91
C ILE A 22 -4.75 16.24 -9.43
N GLY A 23 -5.63 15.44 -10.06
CA GLY A 23 -5.95 15.57 -11.49
C GLY A 23 -6.45 16.96 -11.89
N SER A 24 -7.13 17.67 -10.98
CA SER A 24 -7.65 19.02 -11.23
C SER A 24 -6.59 20.11 -11.51
N TYR A 25 -5.32 19.87 -11.19
CA TYR A 25 -4.25 20.86 -11.37
C TYR A 25 -3.53 20.72 -12.73
N ASP A 26 -3.79 19.64 -13.49
CA ASP A 26 -3.26 19.35 -14.83
C ASP A 26 -1.79 19.76 -15.03
N SER A 27 -0.94 19.37 -14.06
CA SER A 27 0.47 19.77 -14.02
C SER A 27 1.36 18.58 -13.69
N THR A 28 2.16 18.17 -14.67
CA THR A 28 3.15 17.10 -14.52
C THR A 28 4.15 17.36 -13.38
N ALA A 29 4.44 18.63 -13.10
CA ALA A 29 5.28 19.03 -11.98
C ALA A 29 4.60 18.74 -10.64
N ALA A 30 3.30 19.05 -10.51
CA ALA A 30 2.54 18.77 -9.29
C ALA A 30 2.44 17.25 -9.06
N ASP A 31 2.10 16.48 -10.11
CA ASP A 31 2.03 15.02 -10.05
C ASP A 31 3.36 14.40 -9.59
N SER A 32 4.47 14.88 -10.14
CA SER A 32 5.81 14.37 -9.80
C SER A 32 6.18 14.69 -8.35
N ILE A 33 5.88 15.90 -7.87
CA ILE A 33 6.14 16.31 -6.48
C ILE A 33 5.31 15.46 -5.52
N VAL A 34 4.01 15.32 -5.78
CA VAL A 34 3.11 14.53 -4.93
C VAL A 34 3.54 13.07 -4.94
N THR A 35 3.82 12.48 -6.10
CA THR A 35 4.32 11.10 -6.24
C THR A 35 5.58 10.86 -5.40
N PHE A 36 6.54 11.78 -5.46
CA PHE A 36 7.76 11.69 -4.68
C PHE A 36 7.49 11.70 -3.17
N PHE A 37 6.65 12.61 -2.69
CA PHE A 37 6.31 12.68 -1.27
C PHE A 37 5.40 11.54 -0.80
N MET A 38 4.53 10.99 -1.64
CA MET A 38 3.78 9.77 -1.35
C MET A 38 4.74 8.60 -1.11
N LEU A 39 5.68 8.37 -2.04
CA LEU A 39 6.65 7.28 -1.92
C LEU A 39 7.52 7.40 -0.67
N ILE A 40 7.94 8.61 -0.30
CA ILE A 40 8.70 8.87 0.92
C ILE A 40 7.85 8.64 2.16
N SER A 41 6.60 9.07 2.17
CA SER A 41 5.68 8.88 3.31
C SER A 41 5.37 7.39 3.54
N GLY A 42 5.49 6.57 2.49
CA GLY A 42 5.45 5.11 2.58
C GLY A 42 6.67 4.45 3.21
N VAL A 43 7.77 5.18 3.44
CA VAL A 43 9.00 4.66 4.06
C VAL A 43 8.91 4.76 5.59
N ASN A 44 9.63 3.88 6.29
CA ASN A 44 9.74 3.90 7.74
C ASN A 44 10.29 5.26 8.26
N PHE A 45 9.53 5.94 9.11
CA PHE A 45 9.91 7.26 9.67
C PHE A 45 11.20 7.21 10.49
N VAL A 46 11.51 6.10 11.15
CA VAL A 46 12.78 5.93 11.88
C VAL A 46 13.96 5.97 10.92
N LEU A 47 13.83 5.33 9.75
CA LEU A 47 14.86 5.38 8.72
C LEU A 47 15.00 6.79 8.14
N LEU A 48 13.89 7.47 7.88
CA LEU A 48 13.90 8.87 7.42
C LEU A 48 14.57 9.80 8.44
N TYR A 49 14.34 9.60 9.74
CA TYR A 49 15.01 10.35 10.81
C TYR A 49 16.53 10.13 10.82
N TYR A 50 16.99 8.88 10.71
CA TYR A 50 18.43 8.58 10.63
C TYR A 50 19.09 9.17 9.39
N VAL A 51 18.40 9.16 8.24
CA VAL A 51 18.90 9.78 7.01
C VAL A 51 18.93 11.30 7.16
N SER A 52 17.88 11.91 7.69
CA SER A 52 17.80 13.36 7.91
C SER A 52 18.91 13.86 8.85
N THR A 53 19.09 13.21 9.99
CA THR A 53 20.17 13.55 10.94
C THR A 53 21.56 13.36 10.31
N THR A 54 21.75 12.31 9.51
CA THR A 54 23.02 12.08 8.79
C THR A 54 23.30 13.16 7.74
N LEU A 55 22.27 13.68 7.07
CA LEU A 55 22.39 14.75 6.07
C LEU A 55 22.64 16.11 6.72
N LEU A 56 22.00 16.39 7.85
CA LEU A 56 22.11 17.66 8.59
C LEU A 56 23.43 17.80 9.35
N ASN A 57 24.08 16.69 9.73
CA ASN A 57 25.36 16.73 10.45
C ASN A 57 26.46 17.40 9.63
N SER A 58 26.86 18.61 10.04
CA SER A 58 27.74 19.49 9.25
C SER A 58 29.20 19.00 9.16
N GLU A 59 29.59 18.01 9.94
CA GLU A 59 30.98 17.60 10.13
C GLU A 59 31.59 16.88 8.92
N ASN A 60 30.78 16.23 8.08
CA ASN A 60 31.27 15.44 6.93
C ASN A 60 31.07 16.18 5.60
N PRO A 61 31.92 15.97 4.58
CA PRO A 61 31.69 16.51 3.24
C PRO A 61 30.40 15.94 2.62
N ILE A 62 29.72 16.74 1.78
CA ILE A 62 28.37 16.43 1.25
C ILE A 62 28.31 15.07 0.53
N SER A 63 29.37 14.72 -0.22
CA SER A 63 29.48 13.45 -0.95
C SER A 63 29.46 12.25 -0.02
N LEU A 64 30.06 12.38 1.16
CA LEU A 64 30.17 11.32 2.16
C LEU A 64 28.83 11.15 2.92
N ARG A 65 28.09 12.25 3.14
CA ARG A 65 26.73 12.21 3.69
C ARG A 65 25.74 11.50 2.77
N ILE A 66 25.79 11.83 1.47
CA ILE A 66 24.94 11.18 0.46
C ILE A 66 25.28 9.68 0.37
N LYS A 67 26.56 9.33 0.32
CA LYS A 67 27.00 7.94 0.27
C LYS A 67 26.57 7.15 1.52
N LYS A 68 26.67 7.74 2.71
CA LYS A 68 26.25 7.11 3.97
C LYS A 68 24.74 6.91 4.02
N SER A 69 23.96 7.91 3.61
CA SER A 69 22.50 7.83 3.53
C SER A 69 22.05 6.77 2.52
N PHE A 70 22.68 6.72 1.35
CA PHE A 70 22.42 5.70 0.34
C PHE A 70 22.79 4.29 0.84
N ASN A 71 23.89 4.14 1.59
CA ASN A 71 24.25 2.87 2.22
C ASN A 71 23.24 2.45 3.30
N LEU A 72 22.64 3.37 4.05
CA LEU A 72 21.57 3.06 5.00
C LEU A 72 20.30 2.57 4.28
N PHE A 73 19.90 3.26 3.20
CA PHE A 73 18.79 2.82 2.35
C PHE A 73 19.04 1.45 1.75
N ARG A 74 20.22 1.28 1.14
CA ARG A 74 20.63 0.00 0.58
C ARG A 74 20.76 -1.04 1.68
N GLY A 75 21.15 -0.74 2.90
CA GLY A 75 21.27 -1.73 3.97
C GLY A 75 19.95 -2.36 4.43
N ASN A 76 18.81 -1.72 4.14
CA ASN A 76 17.51 -2.14 4.66
C ASN A 76 16.76 -3.07 3.67
N ASP A 77 16.58 -4.33 4.08
CA ASP A 77 15.85 -5.36 3.32
C ASP A 77 14.41 -4.93 2.97
N GLU A 78 13.70 -4.31 3.92
CA GLU A 78 12.30 -3.90 3.73
C GLU A 78 12.19 -2.81 2.67
N LEU A 79 13.05 -1.80 2.73
CA LEU A 79 13.03 -0.71 1.76
C LEU A 79 13.40 -1.20 0.35
N ARG A 80 14.38 -2.11 0.23
CA ARG A 80 14.68 -2.75 -1.05
C ARG A 80 13.46 -3.49 -1.61
N PHE A 81 12.76 -4.22 -0.76
CA PHE A 81 11.55 -4.95 -1.15
C PHE A 81 10.42 -4.01 -1.58
N TYR A 82 10.22 -2.91 -0.85
CA TYR A 82 9.26 -1.85 -1.19
C TYR A 82 9.53 -1.27 -2.59
N PHE A 83 10.75 -0.80 -2.85
CA PHE A 83 11.10 -0.25 -4.17
C PHE A 83 11.11 -1.31 -5.28
N PHE A 84 11.48 -2.56 -4.97
CA PHE A 84 11.37 -3.66 -5.91
C PHE A 84 9.91 -3.87 -6.35
N LEU A 85 8.95 -3.86 -5.41
CA LEU A 85 7.53 -3.98 -5.74
C LEU A 85 7.01 -2.79 -6.53
N VAL A 86 7.35 -1.55 -6.13
CA VAL A 86 6.98 -0.33 -6.88
C VAL A 86 7.48 -0.43 -8.32
N LEU A 87 8.75 -0.76 -8.53
CA LEU A 87 9.33 -0.86 -9.87
C LEU A 87 8.76 -2.03 -10.69
N THR A 88 8.48 -3.17 -10.05
CA THR A 88 7.89 -4.33 -10.73
C THR A 88 6.47 -4.03 -11.20
N SER A 89 5.62 -3.48 -10.32
CA SER A 89 4.27 -3.05 -10.67
C SER A 89 4.29 -1.96 -11.74
N PHE A 90 5.21 -1.00 -11.62
CA PHE A 90 5.40 0.07 -12.60
C PHE A 90 5.74 -0.49 -13.97
N SER A 91 6.73 -1.39 -14.05
CA SER A 91 7.13 -1.99 -15.32
C SER A 91 5.98 -2.78 -15.95
N LEU A 92 5.22 -3.54 -15.17
CA LEU A 92 4.10 -4.34 -15.70
C LEU A 92 3.00 -3.46 -16.28
N ILE A 93 2.58 -2.43 -15.53
CA ILE A 93 1.50 -1.53 -15.97
C ILE A 93 1.95 -0.66 -17.14
N PHE A 94 3.16 -0.08 -17.06
CA PHE A 94 3.68 0.81 -18.09
C PHE A 94 3.86 0.07 -19.42
N VAL A 95 4.45 -1.13 -19.43
CA VAL A 95 4.59 -1.93 -20.65
C VAL A 95 3.23 -2.26 -21.23
N ASN A 96 2.26 -2.64 -20.39
CA ASN A 96 0.92 -2.97 -20.83
C ASN A 96 0.20 -1.78 -21.46
N LEU A 97 0.29 -0.59 -20.85
CA LEU A 97 -0.29 0.64 -21.40
C LEU A 97 0.36 1.04 -22.73
N VAL A 98 1.69 0.95 -22.85
CA VAL A 98 2.41 1.30 -24.08
C VAL A 98 2.11 0.33 -25.23
N LEU A 99 1.93 -0.96 -24.93
CA LEU A 99 1.59 -1.96 -25.95
C LEU A 99 0.15 -1.81 -26.47
N GLU A 100 -0.76 -1.34 -25.64
CA GLU A 100 -2.18 -1.20 -25.99
C GLU A 100 -2.51 0.20 -26.53
N SER A 101 -1.72 1.22 -26.19
CA SER A 101 -1.82 2.54 -26.79
C SER A 101 -1.43 2.48 -28.27
N LYS A 102 -2.41 2.74 -29.16
CA LYS A 102 -2.18 2.77 -30.61
C LYS A 102 -1.35 3.98 -31.07
N ASP A 103 -1.28 5.03 -30.26
CA ASP A 103 -0.53 6.25 -30.54
C ASP A 103 0.69 6.39 -29.62
N ASN A 104 1.88 6.48 -30.21
CA ASN A 104 3.16 6.66 -29.50
C ASN A 104 3.33 8.06 -28.87
N SER A 105 2.37 8.98 -29.04
CA SER A 105 2.45 10.36 -28.51
C SER A 105 2.33 10.44 -26.99
N ASP A 106 1.86 9.39 -26.32
CA ASP A 106 1.47 9.43 -24.90
C ASP A 106 2.43 8.69 -23.96
N ILE A 107 3.65 8.37 -24.39
CA ILE A 107 4.59 7.60 -23.56
C ILE A 107 4.97 8.36 -22.27
N ALA A 108 5.19 9.68 -22.38
CA ALA A 108 5.56 10.51 -21.23
C ALA A 108 4.42 10.68 -20.23
N SER A 109 3.18 10.86 -20.70
CA SER A 109 1.98 10.93 -19.86
C SER A 109 1.67 9.57 -19.22
N ASN A 110 1.76 8.48 -19.99
CA ASN A 110 1.60 7.12 -19.47
C ASN A 110 2.61 6.82 -18.36
N PHE A 111 3.85 7.32 -18.48
CA PHE A 111 4.87 7.20 -17.44
C PHE A 111 4.43 7.91 -16.15
N SER A 112 4.05 9.19 -16.23
CA SER A 112 3.65 9.97 -15.04
C SER A 112 2.40 9.39 -14.39
N HIS A 113 1.38 9.04 -15.17
CA HIS A 113 0.14 8.47 -14.64
C HIS A 113 0.37 7.10 -14.00
N THR A 114 1.19 6.24 -14.60
CA THR A 114 1.53 4.93 -14.01
C THR A 114 2.26 5.10 -12.69
N ALA A 115 3.28 5.96 -12.65
CA ALA A 115 4.05 6.21 -11.43
C ALA A 115 3.16 6.79 -10.31
N PHE A 116 2.29 7.73 -10.65
CA PHE A 116 1.39 8.38 -9.71
C PHE A 116 0.40 7.38 -9.09
N GLN A 117 -0.29 6.60 -9.92
CA GLN A 117 -1.35 5.71 -9.44
C GLN A 117 -0.79 4.55 -8.61
N ILE A 118 0.39 4.03 -8.97
CA ILE A 118 1.06 3.00 -8.18
C ILE A 118 1.52 3.55 -6.84
N ALA A 119 2.19 4.71 -6.82
CA ALA A 119 2.59 5.32 -5.56
C ALA A 119 1.37 5.60 -4.68
N SER A 120 0.28 6.05 -5.27
CA SER A 120 -0.95 6.41 -4.58
C SER A 120 -1.62 5.21 -3.91
N LEU A 121 -1.94 4.17 -4.69
CA LEU A 121 -2.65 2.99 -4.18
C LEU A 121 -1.76 2.12 -3.28
N LEU A 122 -0.46 2.01 -3.56
CA LEU A 122 0.48 1.22 -2.75
C LEU A 122 0.72 1.82 -1.37
N THR A 123 0.80 3.16 -1.29
CA THR A 123 0.98 3.84 0.00
C THR A 123 -0.35 4.04 0.73
N GLY A 124 -1.47 3.75 0.09
CA GLY A 124 -2.80 4.02 0.63
C GLY A 124 -3.09 5.50 0.78
N THR A 125 -2.46 6.36 -0.03
CA THR A 125 -2.85 7.77 -0.08
C THR A 125 -4.15 7.92 -0.86
N GLY A 126 -4.36 7.21 -1.96
CA GLY A 126 -5.64 7.25 -2.68
C GLY A 126 -5.91 8.54 -3.45
N PHE A 127 -4.88 9.32 -3.79
CA PHE A 127 -5.03 10.36 -4.80
C PHE A 127 -5.22 9.78 -6.20
N THR A 128 -5.92 10.52 -7.04
CA THR A 128 -6.22 10.14 -8.41
C THR A 128 -5.86 11.30 -9.34
N THR A 129 -5.29 10.96 -10.50
CA THR A 129 -5.02 11.92 -11.59
C THR A 129 -5.74 11.56 -12.87
N VAL A 130 -5.96 10.26 -13.09
CA VAL A 130 -6.64 9.72 -14.27
C VAL A 130 -7.59 8.62 -13.86
N ASN A 131 -8.57 8.37 -14.73
CA ASN A 131 -9.46 7.25 -14.57
C ASN A 131 -8.78 5.94 -14.98
N TYR A 132 -8.29 5.18 -14.00
CA TYR A 132 -7.69 3.86 -14.25
C TYR A 132 -8.71 2.74 -14.45
N THR A 133 -10.03 2.99 -14.37
CA THR A 133 -11.03 1.97 -14.77
C THR A 133 -10.98 1.69 -16.26
N ASP A 134 -10.55 2.67 -17.05
CA ASP A 134 -10.46 2.60 -18.50
C ASP A 134 -9.14 1.94 -18.96
N TRP A 135 -8.25 1.62 -18.01
CA TRP A 135 -7.00 0.95 -18.31
C TRP A 135 -7.23 -0.53 -18.68
N PRO A 136 -6.29 -1.14 -19.41
CA PRO A 136 -6.38 -2.56 -19.73
C PRO A 136 -6.52 -3.42 -18.47
N ARG A 137 -7.28 -4.51 -18.59
CA ARG A 137 -7.67 -5.36 -17.44
C ARG A 137 -6.48 -5.91 -16.65
N MET A 138 -5.36 -6.20 -17.31
CA MET A 138 -4.13 -6.61 -16.64
C MET A 138 -3.59 -5.52 -15.71
N SER A 139 -3.61 -4.25 -16.14
CA SER A 139 -3.15 -3.12 -15.32
C SER A 139 -4.05 -2.94 -14.10
N VAL A 140 -5.36 -2.99 -14.28
CA VAL A 140 -6.35 -2.92 -13.18
C VAL A 140 -6.13 -4.06 -12.18
N PHE A 141 -5.87 -5.27 -12.66
CA PHE A 141 -5.57 -6.41 -11.79
C PHE A 141 -4.27 -6.21 -10.98
N VAL A 142 -3.21 -5.66 -11.58
CA VAL A 142 -1.98 -5.32 -10.86
C VAL A 142 -2.24 -4.24 -9.81
N LEU A 143 -3.03 -3.22 -10.12
CA LEU A 143 -3.43 -2.20 -9.13
C LEU A 143 -4.19 -2.83 -7.95
N LEU A 144 -5.13 -3.74 -8.22
CA LEU A 144 -5.85 -4.48 -7.18
C LEU A 144 -4.89 -5.28 -6.26
N LEU A 145 -3.87 -5.93 -6.83
CA LEU A 145 -2.86 -6.62 -6.03
C LEU A 145 -2.02 -5.66 -5.18
N VAL A 146 -1.68 -4.50 -5.74
CA VAL A 146 -0.95 -3.45 -5.03
C VAL A 146 -1.76 -2.91 -3.85
N MET A 147 -3.09 -2.81 -3.95
CA MET A 147 -3.99 -2.36 -2.88
C MET A 147 -4.01 -3.30 -1.64
N PHE A 148 -3.61 -4.57 -1.77
CA PHE A 148 -3.41 -5.43 -0.59
C PHE A 148 -2.17 -5.01 0.20
N MET A 149 -1.19 -4.42 -0.48
CA MET A 149 0.10 -4.06 0.08
C MET A 149 0.03 -2.65 0.65
N GLY A 150 0.67 -2.47 1.80
CA GLY A 150 0.90 -1.15 2.39
C GLY A 150 2.35 -0.72 2.26
N GLY A 151 2.69 0.43 2.82
CA GLY A 151 4.07 0.88 2.94
C GLY A 151 4.90 0.07 3.95
N CYS A 152 6.08 0.60 4.27
CA CYS A 152 6.99 0.03 5.25
C CYS A 152 6.38 0.07 6.67
N ALA A 153 6.81 -0.83 7.55
CA ALA A 153 6.50 -0.77 8.97
C ALA A 153 7.01 0.54 9.57
N GLY A 154 6.21 1.16 10.45
CA GLY A 154 6.52 2.49 11.00
C GLY A 154 6.33 3.65 10.01
N SER A 155 5.51 3.46 8.97
CA SER A 155 4.96 4.52 8.11
C SER A 155 3.48 4.78 8.41
N THR A 156 2.93 5.88 7.90
CA THR A 156 1.51 6.29 8.04
C THR A 156 0.55 5.47 7.19
N THR A 157 1.04 4.59 6.33
CA THR A 157 0.25 3.81 5.37
C THR A 157 -0.73 2.83 6.02
N GLY A 158 -1.75 2.36 5.30
CA GLY A 158 -2.62 1.26 5.70
C GLY A 158 -2.16 -0.11 5.17
N GLY A 159 -3.11 -1.05 5.04
CA GLY A 159 -2.92 -2.34 4.37
C GLY A 159 -1.93 -3.32 5.06
N ILE A 160 -1.57 -4.37 4.33
CA ILE A 160 -0.59 -5.35 4.81
C ILE A 160 0.82 -4.76 4.61
N LYS A 161 1.47 -4.40 5.72
CA LYS A 161 2.82 -3.81 5.71
C LYS A 161 3.85 -4.64 4.95
N MET A 162 4.78 -3.96 4.28
CA MET A 162 5.82 -4.61 3.44
C MET A 162 6.63 -5.68 4.18
N VAL A 163 7.03 -5.44 5.43
CA VAL A 163 7.71 -6.47 6.24
C VAL A 163 6.91 -7.76 6.34
N ARG A 164 5.58 -7.71 6.51
CA ARG A 164 4.75 -8.92 6.64
C ARG A 164 4.76 -9.72 5.34
N ILE A 165 4.60 -9.05 4.19
CA ILE A 165 4.64 -9.67 2.87
C ILE A 165 6.02 -10.28 2.60
N MET A 166 7.09 -9.53 2.85
CA MET A 166 8.46 -10.01 2.69
C MET A 166 8.74 -11.25 3.54
N LEU A 167 8.26 -11.28 4.78
CA LEU A 167 8.41 -12.43 5.67
C LEU A 167 7.66 -13.66 5.19
N LEU A 168 6.42 -13.49 4.72
CA LEU A 168 5.64 -14.59 4.15
C LEU A 168 6.32 -15.19 2.92
N LEU A 169 6.89 -14.36 2.03
CA LEU A 169 7.62 -14.84 0.85
C LEU A 169 8.92 -15.56 1.23
N LYS A 170 9.69 -15.02 2.20
CA LYS A 170 10.90 -15.67 2.72
C LYS A 170 10.56 -17.01 3.38
N ALA A 171 9.45 -17.08 4.11
CA ALA A 171 8.95 -18.31 4.73
C ALA A 171 8.50 -19.32 3.68
N LEU A 172 7.70 -18.91 2.69
CA LEU A 172 7.30 -19.77 1.58
C LEU A 172 8.52 -20.40 0.90
N ARG A 173 9.54 -19.59 0.59
CA ARG A 173 10.78 -20.10 0.01
C ARG A 173 11.49 -21.09 0.95
N ARG A 174 11.53 -20.82 2.26
CA ARG A 174 12.10 -21.73 3.24
C ARG A 174 11.37 -23.07 3.24
N GLU A 175 10.05 -23.06 3.33
CA GLU A 175 9.24 -24.29 3.36
C GLU A 175 9.42 -25.11 2.07
N LEU A 176 9.45 -24.46 0.89
CA LEU A 176 9.73 -25.14 -0.38
C LEU A 176 11.12 -25.82 -0.38
N VAL A 177 12.13 -25.19 0.21
CA VAL A 177 13.47 -25.79 0.32
C VAL A 177 13.50 -26.93 1.34
N LEU A 178 12.77 -26.82 2.45
CA LEU A 178 12.69 -27.88 3.47
C LEU A 178 11.99 -29.14 2.93
N VAL A 179 11.01 -28.98 2.03
CA VAL A 179 10.40 -30.12 1.33
C VAL A 179 11.43 -30.89 0.51
N ILE A 180 12.37 -30.19 -0.14
CA ILE A 180 13.44 -30.80 -0.95
C ILE A 180 14.58 -31.33 -0.05
N HIS A 181 14.89 -30.61 1.04
CA HIS A 181 15.99 -30.90 1.95
C HIS A 181 15.51 -30.94 3.41
N PRO A 182 14.85 -32.04 3.84
CA PRO A 182 14.16 -32.12 5.14
C PRO A 182 15.08 -32.07 6.36
N ARG A 183 16.39 -32.26 6.18
CA ARG A 183 17.40 -32.17 7.25
C ARG A 183 18.09 -30.80 7.32
N ALA A 184 17.78 -29.89 6.40
CA ALA A 184 18.37 -28.55 6.41
C ALA A 184 17.79 -27.70 7.55
N ILE A 185 18.64 -26.97 8.27
CA ILE A 185 18.21 -26.01 9.28
C ILE A 185 18.34 -24.61 8.68
N ILE A 186 17.23 -24.07 8.18
CA ILE A 186 17.19 -22.75 7.53
C ILE A 186 16.50 -21.76 8.46
N LYS A 187 17.25 -20.76 8.94
CA LYS A 187 16.72 -19.71 9.82
C LYS A 187 16.26 -18.51 9.00
N LEU A 188 15.10 -17.95 9.32
CA LEU A 188 14.61 -16.71 8.72
C LEU A 188 15.38 -15.51 9.29
N ARG A 189 15.75 -14.56 8.42
CA ARG A 189 16.50 -13.36 8.78
C ARG A 189 15.94 -12.11 8.11
N ILE A 190 16.00 -10.99 8.83
CA ILE A 190 15.89 -9.62 8.28
C ILE A 190 17.23 -8.94 8.56
N GLY A 191 17.96 -8.60 7.50
CA GLY A 191 19.35 -8.19 7.62
C GLY A 191 20.16 -9.24 8.38
N ASP A 192 20.87 -8.79 9.41
CA ASP A 192 21.73 -9.65 10.23
C ASP A 192 21.00 -10.33 11.40
N LYS A 193 19.73 -9.98 11.66
CA LYS A 193 18.96 -10.53 12.79
C LYS A 193 18.20 -11.78 12.39
N VAL A 194 18.42 -12.86 13.15
CA VAL A 194 17.58 -14.07 13.09
C VAL A 194 16.26 -13.81 13.78
N LEU A 195 15.16 -14.19 13.13
CA LEU A 195 13.82 -14.02 13.67
C LEU A 195 13.40 -15.24 14.48
N ASP A 196 12.62 -14.99 15.52
CA ASP A 196 11.97 -16.05 16.29
C ASP A 196 10.83 -16.68 15.48
N GLU A 197 10.63 -17.98 15.65
CA GLU A 197 9.62 -18.75 14.92
C GLU A 197 8.20 -18.31 15.31
N ASN A 198 8.03 -17.79 16.53
CA ASN A 198 6.77 -17.21 16.99
C ASN A 198 6.37 -15.96 16.20
N LEU A 199 7.34 -15.13 15.82
CA LEU A 199 7.09 -13.93 15.02
C LEU A 199 6.53 -14.32 13.65
N PHE A 200 7.09 -15.36 13.03
CA PHE A 200 6.59 -15.89 11.77
C PHE A 200 5.13 -16.38 11.89
N ARG A 201 4.83 -17.19 12.90
CA ARG A 201 3.47 -17.68 13.15
C ARG A 201 2.47 -16.52 13.29
N ASN A 202 2.85 -15.48 14.02
CA ASN A 202 2.01 -14.30 14.22
C ASN A 202 1.75 -13.54 12.90
N VAL A 203 2.75 -13.44 12.02
CA VAL A 203 2.58 -12.82 10.70
C VAL A 203 1.64 -13.66 9.82
N GLY A 204 1.76 -14.99 9.84
CA GLY A 204 0.84 -15.88 9.14
C GLY A 204 -0.60 -15.75 9.63
N VAL A 205 -0.80 -15.76 10.96
CA VAL A 205 -2.12 -15.54 11.58
C VAL A 205 -2.70 -14.18 11.20
N PHE A 206 -1.91 -13.11 11.25
CA PHE A 206 -2.34 -11.79 10.79
C PHE A 206 -2.86 -11.83 9.35
N PHE A 207 -2.12 -12.47 8.44
CA PHE A 207 -2.50 -12.56 7.03
C PHE A 207 -3.83 -13.31 6.86
N PHE A 208 -4.01 -14.44 7.56
CA PHE A 208 -5.28 -15.18 7.51
C PHE A 208 -6.46 -14.36 8.04
N ILE A 209 -6.30 -13.68 9.18
CA ILE A 209 -7.36 -12.84 9.73
C ILE A 209 -7.68 -11.69 8.78
N PHE A 210 -6.67 -11.05 8.18
CA PHE A 210 -6.87 -9.99 7.18
C PHE A 210 -7.72 -10.49 6.01
N ILE A 211 -7.39 -11.65 5.43
CA ILE A 211 -8.14 -12.23 4.30
C ILE A 211 -9.56 -12.61 4.73
N ILE A 212 -9.77 -13.17 5.92
CA ILE A 212 -11.10 -13.49 6.42
C ILE A 212 -11.96 -12.23 6.57
N ILE A 213 -11.44 -11.18 7.20
CA ILE A 213 -12.16 -9.91 7.37
C ILE A 213 -12.45 -9.25 6.02
N PHE A 214 -11.51 -9.30 5.09
CA PHE A 214 -11.71 -8.85 3.71
C PHE A 214 -12.84 -9.61 3.00
N LEU A 215 -12.86 -10.95 3.09
CA LEU A 215 -13.90 -11.76 2.45
C LEU A 215 -15.27 -11.54 3.10
N ILE A 216 -15.32 -11.45 4.43
CA ILE A 216 -16.55 -11.11 5.16
C ILE A 216 -17.01 -9.71 4.79
N GLY A 217 -16.10 -8.75 4.72
CA GLY A 217 -16.38 -7.37 4.30
C GLY A 217 -17.02 -7.32 2.93
N SER A 218 -16.44 -8.02 1.96
CA SER A 218 -17.00 -8.13 0.61
C SER A 218 -18.37 -8.83 0.60
N LEU A 219 -18.60 -9.82 1.45
CA LEU A 219 -19.87 -10.53 1.51
C LEU A 219 -20.97 -9.65 2.11
N VAL A 220 -20.66 -8.91 3.18
CA VAL A 220 -21.60 -8.00 3.83
C VAL A 220 -21.95 -6.83 2.91
N THR A 221 -20.98 -6.25 2.20
CA THR A 221 -21.26 -5.16 1.25
C THR A 221 -22.18 -5.62 0.11
N LEU A 222 -21.92 -6.79 -0.49
CA LEU A 222 -22.79 -7.36 -1.54
C LEU A 222 -24.19 -7.72 -1.04
N TYR A 223 -24.31 -8.10 0.24
CA TYR A 223 -25.61 -8.38 0.84
C TYR A 223 -26.43 -7.10 1.06
N LEU A 224 -25.79 -6.03 1.53
CA LEU A 224 -26.45 -4.74 1.75
C LEU A 224 -26.76 -4.01 0.44
N GLU A 225 -25.93 -4.20 -0.59
CA GLU A 225 -26.05 -3.55 -1.89
C GLU A 225 -26.16 -4.59 -3.03
N PRO A 226 -27.35 -5.18 -3.24
CA PRO A 226 -27.53 -6.29 -4.19
C PRO A 226 -27.34 -5.90 -5.66
N GLY A 227 -27.29 -4.60 -5.97
CA GLY A 227 -27.03 -4.09 -7.32
C GLY A 227 -25.55 -4.11 -7.73
N LEU A 228 -24.64 -4.34 -6.78
CA LEU A 228 -23.20 -4.30 -7.03
C LEU A 228 -22.69 -5.59 -7.67
N THR A 229 -21.65 -5.45 -8.49
CA THR A 229 -20.95 -6.61 -9.04
C THR A 229 -19.96 -7.20 -8.03
N LEU A 230 -19.52 -8.44 -8.25
CA LEU A 230 -18.54 -9.10 -7.38
C LEU A 230 -17.24 -8.30 -7.24
N ILE A 231 -16.78 -7.66 -8.32
CA ILE A 231 -15.55 -6.85 -8.28
C ILE A 231 -15.75 -5.59 -7.43
N ASP A 232 -16.94 -5.00 -7.44
CA ASP A 232 -17.30 -3.84 -6.61
C ASP A 232 -17.26 -4.20 -5.12
N GLY A 233 -17.87 -5.32 -4.73
CA GLY A 233 -17.86 -5.79 -3.34
C GLY A 233 -16.46 -6.10 -2.82
N ILE A 234 -15.64 -6.75 -3.64
CA ILE A 234 -14.22 -7.05 -3.32
C ILE A 234 -13.41 -5.75 -3.20
N SER A 235 -13.53 -4.89 -4.20
CA SER A 235 -12.81 -3.62 -4.28
C SER A 235 -13.14 -2.70 -3.10
N THR A 236 -14.43 -2.53 -2.79
CA THR A 236 -14.91 -1.71 -1.66
C THR A 236 -14.39 -2.22 -0.33
N SER A 237 -14.52 -3.52 -0.08
CA SER A 237 -14.00 -4.11 1.14
C SER A 237 -12.49 -3.98 1.27
N LEU A 238 -11.75 -4.15 0.17
CA LEU A 238 -10.29 -4.03 0.18
C LEU A 238 -9.86 -2.59 0.41
N SER A 239 -10.47 -1.62 -0.29
CA SER A 239 -10.11 -0.22 -0.17
C SER A 239 -10.34 0.30 1.25
N CYS A 240 -11.47 -0.06 1.87
CA CYS A 240 -11.76 0.30 3.24
C CYS A 240 -10.82 -0.41 4.23
N LEU A 241 -10.63 -1.73 4.12
CA LEU A 241 -9.76 -2.46 5.06
C LEU A 241 -8.28 -2.03 4.94
N SER A 242 -7.81 -1.73 3.74
CA SER A 242 -6.46 -1.20 3.51
C SER A 242 -6.33 0.30 3.75
N ASN A 243 -7.43 1.01 4.03
CA ASN A 243 -7.49 2.47 4.20
C ASN A 243 -6.89 3.23 3.01
N ILE A 244 -7.32 2.90 1.79
CA ILE A 244 -6.82 3.50 0.56
C ILE A 244 -7.68 4.70 0.15
N GLY A 245 -9.01 4.56 0.17
CA GLY A 245 -9.95 5.58 -0.27
C GLY A 245 -10.63 5.17 -1.58
N PRO A 246 -10.04 5.41 -2.76
CA PRO A 246 -10.57 4.92 -4.02
C PRO A 246 -10.33 3.42 -4.18
N GLY A 247 -11.11 2.80 -5.04
CA GLY A 247 -10.93 1.44 -5.51
C GLY A 247 -11.27 1.32 -6.99
N ILE A 248 -11.66 0.13 -7.38
CA ILE A 248 -12.10 -0.22 -8.73
C ILE A 248 -13.64 -0.33 -8.76
N GLY A 249 -14.23 0.05 -9.89
CA GLY A 249 -15.68 -0.07 -10.11
C GLY A 249 -16.45 1.11 -9.53
N VAL A 250 -17.50 0.83 -8.75
CA VAL A 250 -18.39 1.86 -8.17
C VAL A 250 -17.74 2.84 -7.18
N ILE A 251 -16.54 2.53 -6.70
CA ILE A 251 -15.71 3.46 -5.90
C ILE A 251 -14.44 3.86 -6.66
N GLY A 252 -14.56 3.87 -7.98
CA GLY A 252 -13.52 4.29 -8.92
C GLY A 252 -12.95 5.68 -8.63
N PRO A 253 -11.89 6.06 -9.33
CA PRO A 253 -11.23 7.36 -9.14
C PRO A 253 -12.10 8.57 -9.45
N THR A 254 -13.19 8.39 -10.22
CA THR A 254 -14.18 9.41 -10.56
C THR A 254 -15.49 9.27 -9.78
N GLU A 255 -15.63 8.18 -9.02
CA GLU A 255 -16.87 7.84 -8.32
C GLU A 255 -16.76 8.21 -6.83
N THR A 256 -17.88 8.14 -6.12
CA THR A 256 -17.93 8.48 -4.71
C THR A 256 -18.71 7.46 -3.89
N TYR A 257 -18.53 7.52 -2.57
CA TYR A 257 -19.29 6.67 -1.64
C TYR A 257 -20.73 7.20 -1.39
N SER A 258 -21.19 8.26 -2.08
CA SER A 258 -22.51 8.86 -1.80
C SER A 258 -23.68 7.94 -2.10
N ASP A 259 -23.49 7.01 -3.03
CA ASP A 259 -24.57 6.18 -3.57
C ASP A 259 -24.84 4.93 -2.71
N PHE A 260 -24.00 4.68 -1.71
CA PHE A 260 -24.18 3.60 -0.75
C PHE A 260 -25.21 3.95 0.32
N GLY A 261 -26.00 2.96 0.74
CA GLY A 261 -26.93 3.14 1.85
C GLY A 261 -26.21 3.38 3.19
N ASP A 262 -26.91 4.07 4.11
CA ASP A 262 -26.47 4.31 5.48
C ASP A 262 -25.91 3.07 6.22
N PRO A 263 -26.54 1.87 6.18
CA PRO A 263 -25.99 0.69 6.85
C PRO A 263 -24.65 0.25 6.24
N THR A 264 -24.49 0.41 4.92
CA THR A 264 -23.26 0.06 4.21
C THR A 264 -22.14 1.01 4.61
N LEU A 265 -22.40 2.32 4.64
CA LEU A 265 -21.43 3.34 5.07
C LEU A 265 -20.98 3.14 6.52
N PHE A 266 -21.91 2.81 7.43
CA PHE A 266 -21.56 2.49 8.81
C PHE A 266 -20.64 1.26 8.90
N PHE A 267 -20.97 0.20 8.17
CA PHE A 267 -20.15 -1.01 8.13
C PHE A 267 -18.76 -0.75 7.56
N LEU A 268 -18.66 -0.04 6.43
CA LEU A 268 -17.38 0.33 5.81
C LEU A 268 -16.53 1.20 6.74
N SER A 269 -17.14 2.08 7.54
CA SER A 269 -16.44 2.89 8.54
C SER A 269 -15.81 2.02 9.64
N VAL A 270 -16.52 0.99 10.11
CA VAL A 270 -15.97 0.01 11.06
C VAL A 270 -14.83 -0.79 10.43
N LEU A 271 -14.97 -1.16 9.16
CA LEU A 271 -13.93 -1.88 8.42
C LEU A 271 -12.63 -1.05 8.27
N MET A 272 -12.74 0.24 7.97
CA MET A 272 -11.61 1.18 7.96
C MET A 272 -10.92 1.28 9.31
N MET A 273 -11.71 1.40 10.38
CA MET A 273 -11.20 1.44 11.75
C MET A 273 -10.41 0.17 12.10
N LEU A 274 -10.92 -1.01 11.75
CA LEU A 274 -10.23 -2.30 11.93
C LEU A 274 -8.90 -2.35 11.16
N GLY A 275 -8.90 -1.87 9.92
CA GLY A 275 -7.70 -1.74 9.10
C GLY A 275 -6.64 -0.84 9.74
N ARG A 276 -7.07 0.24 10.41
CA ARG A 276 -6.17 1.26 10.96
C ARG A 276 -5.57 0.87 12.30
N LEU A 277 -6.35 0.21 13.16
CA LEU A 277 -5.95 -0.13 14.53
C LEU A 277 -5.06 -1.38 14.63
N GLU A 278 -4.61 -1.95 13.51
CA GLU A 278 -4.00 -3.28 13.44
C GLU A 278 -4.93 -4.36 14.00
N ILE A 279 -5.78 -4.90 13.13
CA ILE A 279 -6.73 -6.04 13.30
C ILE A 279 -6.58 -6.89 14.57
N ILE A 280 -5.38 -7.42 14.89
CA ILE A 280 -5.15 -8.27 16.07
C ILE A 280 -5.47 -7.53 17.38
N THR A 281 -5.08 -6.27 17.51
CA THR A 281 -5.31 -5.49 18.74
C THR A 281 -6.82 -5.32 19.00
N VAL A 282 -7.60 -5.11 17.94
CA VAL A 282 -9.05 -4.96 18.06
C VAL A 282 -9.71 -6.30 18.38
N LEU A 283 -9.27 -7.40 17.76
CA LEU A 283 -9.77 -8.73 18.11
C LEU A 283 -9.48 -9.09 19.57
N LEU A 284 -8.33 -8.69 20.11
CA LEU A 284 -7.97 -8.93 21.51
C LEU A 284 -8.97 -8.27 22.47
N LEU A 285 -9.47 -7.06 22.16
CA LEU A 285 -10.50 -6.40 22.99
C LEU A 285 -11.80 -7.19 23.13
N PHE A 286 -12.11 -8.07 22.18
CA PHE A 286 -13.30 -8.93 22.25
C PHE A 286 -13.01 -10.30 22.87
N PHE A 287 -11.74 -10.60 23.19
CA PHE A 287 -11.37 -11.88 23.78
C PHE A 287 -11.50 -11.80 25.31
N PRO A 288 -12.42 -12.53 25.95
CA PRO A 288 -12.76 -12.34 27.37
C PRO A 288 -11.58 -12.51 28.33
N ASP A 289 -10.61 -13.36 27.97
CA ASP A 289 -9.43 -13.61 28.79
C ASP A 289 -8.44 -12.42 28.80
N THR A 290 -8.60 -11.41 27.94
CA THR A 290 -7.79 -10.17 28.04
C THR A 290 -8.13 -9.32 29.26
N TYR A 291 -9.31 -9.51 29.86
CA TYR A 291 -9.77 -8.76 31.03
C TYR A 291 -9.64 -9.57 32.34
N ARG A 292 -9.09 -10.78 32.27
CA ARG A 292 -8.87 -11.64 33.42
C ARG A 292 -7.40 -11.59 33.83
N ASP A 293 -7.09 -10.59 34.66
CA ASP A 293 -6.01 -10.67 35.65
C ASP A 293 -6.61 -11.05 37.02
#